data_AF-A0A962W3L5-F1
#
_entry.id   AF-A0A962W3L5-F1
#
_cell.length_a   1.000
_cell.length_b   1.000
_cell.length_c   1.000
_cell.angle_alpha   90.00
_cell.angle_beta   90.00
_cell.angle_gamma   90.00
#
_symmetry.space_group_name_H-M   'P 1'
#
loop_
_entity.id
_entity.type
_entity.pdbx_description
1 polymer ?
#
loop_
_entity_poly.entity_id
_entity_poly.type
_entity_poly.pdbx_seq_one_letter_code
_entity_poly.pdbx_strand_id
1 'polypeptide(L)'
;MIKKNSLRAICAATLAGVFLAGCSGSTEDVRVTLCKNLTQSLLPMAQSIEWTGNENTFKRPEFAITGLSFDVVNKDGGRSSGRSACHYAYETLDETAVTLANPLTAYANLPFAMTIDGRALSDAELLTLVNEEQKRLGRKVIGSMEQGARDMADRVRAGIGQ
;
A
#
# COMPACT_ATOMS: atom_id res chain seq x y z
N MET A 1 41.05 -59.53 20.27
CA MET A 1 39.73 -59.97 19.73
C MET A 1 38.72 -58.85 19.94
N ILE A 2 38.36 -58.07 18.92
CA ILE A 2 37.07 -57.35 18.85
C ILE A 2 36.58 -57.46 17.41
N LYS A 3 35.32 -57.85 17.28
CA LYS A 3 34.65 -58.40 16.09
C LYS A 3 34.02 -57.28 15.26
N LYS A 4 33.93 -57.54 13.96
CA LYS A 4 33.49 -56.72 12.81
C LYS A 4 31.99 -56.38 12.75
N ASN A 5 31.69 -55.34 11.94
CA ASN A 5 30.49 -55.05 11.11
C ASN A 5 29.26 -54.44 11.84
N SER A 6 28.44 -53.56 11.25
CA SER A 6 28.20 -53.25 9.83
C SER A 6 27.46 -51.91 9.64
N LEU A 7 27.70 -51.28 8.48
CA LEU A 7 26.78 -50.52 7.61
C LEU A 7 25.62 -49.72 8.23
N ARG A 8 25.60 -48.40 7.94
CA ARG A 8 24.57 -47.78 7.07
C ARG A 8 24.97 -46.36 6.66
N ALA A 9 25.07 -46.17 5.35
CA ALA A 9 25.12 -44.87 4.69
C ALA A 9 23.74 -44.18 4.79
N ILE A 10 23.72 -42.84 4.84
CA ILE A 10 22.78 -41.96 4.14
C ILE A 10 23.44 -40.57 4.06
N CYS A 11 23.66 -40.12 2.83
CA CYS A 11 23.95 -38.73 2.49
C CYS A 11 22.73 -37.85 2.79
N ALA A 12 22.92 -36.71 3.44
CA ALA A 12 21.98 -35.59 3.34
C ALA A 12 22.80 -34.32 3.13
N ALA A 13 22.90 -33.92 1.86
CA ALA A 13 23.44 -32.64 1.45
C ALA A 13 22.45 -31.56 1.90
N THR A 14 22.81 -30.80 2.93
CA THR A 14 22.02 -29.63 3.36
C THR A 14 22.28 -28.49 2.38
N LEU A 15 21.44 -28.41 1.35
CA LEU A 15 21.27 -27.21 0.53
C LEU A 15 20.75 -26.08 1.42
N ALA A 16 21.66 -25.22 1.88
CA ALA A 16 21.31 -23.92 2.44
C ALA A 16 20.72 -23.08 1.30
N GLY A 17 19.39 -23.16 1.15
CA GLY A 17 18.63 -22.25 0.32
C GLY A 17 18.82 -20.84 0.86
N VAL A 18 19.65 -20.05 0.17
CA VAL A 18 19.66 -18.60 0.30
C VAL A 18 18.26 -18.14 -0.08
N PHE A 19 17.45 -17.81 0.93
CA PHE A 19 16.25 -17.00 0.71
C PHE A 19 16.74 -15.66 0.17
N LEU A 20 16.82 -15.56 -1.16
CA LEU A 20 16.57 -14.31 -1.84
C LEU A 20 15.12 -13.95 -1.52
N ALA A 21 14.90 -13.35 -0.35
CA ALA A 21 13.78 -12.47 -0.14
C ALA A 21 14.00 -11.30 -1.09
N GLY A 22 13.65 -11.54 -2.36
CA GLY A 22 13.58 -10.50 -3.35
C GLY A 22 12.67 -9.42 -2.78
N CYS A 23 13.20 -8.21 -2.68
CA CYS A 23 12.42 -6.99 -2.62
C CYS A 23 11.53 -6.91 -3.87
N SER A 24 10.47 -7.70 -3.93
CA SER A 24 9.32 -7.47 -4.78
C SER A 24 8.25 -6.83 -3.90
N GLY A 25 8.59 -5.69 -3.32
CA GLY A 25 7.57 -4.75 -2.90
C GLY A 25 7.01 -4.19 -4.19
N SER A 26 5.97 -4.81 -4.73
CA SER A 26 5.11 -4.16 -5.72
C SER A 26 4.88 -2.74 -5.24
N THR A 27 5.43 -1.74 -5.94
CA THR A 27 5.14 -0.35 -5.67
C THR A 27 3.66 -0.18 -5.94
N GLU A 28 2.86 -0.31 -4.88
CA GLU A 28 1.41 -0.20 -4.94
C GLU A 28 1.07 1.11 -5.64
N ASP A 29 0.15 1.03 -6.60
CA ASP A 29 -0.22 2.21 -7.39
C ASP A 29 -0.70 3.33 -6.44
N VAL A 30 -0.32 4.57 -6.75
CA VAL A 30 -0.65 5.74 -5.91
C VAL A 30 -2.16 5.91 -5.74
N ARG A 31 -2.96 5.52 -6.73
CA ARG A 31 -4.43 5.55 -6.68
C ARG A 31 -4.94 4.55 -5.65
N VAL A 32 -4.40 3.33 -5.65
CA VAL A 32 -4.74 2.29 -4.66
C VAL A 32 -4.34 2.73 -3.26
N THR A 33 -3.12 3.23 -3.09
CA THR A 33 -2.62 3.74 -1.81
C THR A 33 -3.52 4.87 -1.27
N LEU A 34 -3.89 5.82 -2.13
CA LEU A 34 -4.80 6.90 -1.75
C LEU A 34 -6.17 6.35 -1.33
N CYS A 35 -6.75 5.41 -2.09
CA CYS A 35 -8.05 4.82 -1.76
C CYS A 35 -8.04 4.13 -0.38
N LYS A 36 -6.95 3.42 -0.05
CA LYS A 36 -6.75 2.84 1.28
C LYS A 36 -6.69 3.91 2.37
N ASN A 37 -5.95 4.99 2.16
CA ASN A 37 -5.84 6.06 3.16
C ASN A 37 -7.18 6.75 3.39
N LEU A 38 -7.92 7.08 2.33
CA LEU A 38 -9.26 7.66 2.44
C LEU A 38 -10.22 6.72 3.19
N THR A 39 -10.15 5.41 2.90
CA THR A 39 -10.96 4.39 3.60
C THR A 39 -10.61 4.33 5.09
N GLN A 40 -9.32 4.35 5.45
CA GLN A 40 -8.88 4.38 6.85
C GLN A 40 -9.39 5.62 7.59
N SER A 41 -9.36 6.79 6.94
CA SER A 41 -9.88 8.03 7.52
C SER A 41 -11.38 8.00 7.81
N LEU A 42 -12.15 7.16 7.11
CA LEU A 42 -13.58 6.95 7.33
C LEU A 42 -13.88 5.95 8.47
N LEU A 43 -12.86 5.30 9.03
CA LEU A 43 -12.98 4.25 10.05
C LEU A 43 -12.27 4.66 11.36
N PRO A 44 -12.70 5.72 12.06
CA PRO A 44 -11.99 6.26 13.23
C PRO A 44 -11.95 5.33 14.46
N MET A 45 -12.85 4.34 14.50
CA MET A 45 -12.93 3.31 15.55
C MET A 45 -12.07 2.08 15.26
N ALA A 46 -11.53 1.97 14.05
CA ALA A 46 -10.60 0.91 13.69
C ALA A 46 -9.32 1.03 14.52
N GLN A 47 -8.96 -0.05 15.19
CA GLN A 47 -7.64 -0.20 15.79
C GLN A 47 -6.64 -0.73 14.74
N SER A 48 -7.07 -1.68 13.93
CA SER A 48 -6.31 -2.20 12.79
C SER A 48 -7.24 -2.51 11.63
N ILE A 49 -6.68 -2.43 10.42
CA ILE A 49 -7.35 -2.75 9.17
C ILE A 49 -6.46 -3.74 8.42
N GLU A 50 -7.01 -4.89 8.08
CA GLU A 50 -6.38 -5.91 7.24
C GLU A 50 -7.00 -5.86 5.85
N TRP A 51 -6.16 -5.64 4.83
CA TRP A 51 -6.62 -5.59 3.44
C TRP A 51 -6.70 -7.02 2.89
N THR A 52 -7.91 -7.48 2.60
CA THR A 52 -8.18 -8.86 2.15
C THR A 52 -8.32 -8.96 0.63
N GLY A 53 -8.55 -7.84 -0.06
CA GLY A 53 -8.65 -7.83 -1.52
C GLY A 53 -8.47 -6.44 -2.14
N ASN A 54 -7.98 -6.43 -3.38
CA ASN A 54 -7.86 -5.27 -4.25
C ASN A 54 -8.20 -5.68 -5.68
N GLU A 55 -9.24 -5.08 -6.24
CA GLU A 55 -9.71 -5.33 -7.59
C GLU A 55 -9.82 -4.01 -8.35
N ASN A 56 -9.19 -3.93 -9.52
CA ASN A 56 -9.27 -2.74 -10.37
C ASN A 56 -10.11 -3.04 -11.61
N THR A 57 -11.15 -2.23 -11.84
CA THR A 57 -12.00 -2.30 -13.03
C THR A 57 -11.79 -1.07 -13.89
N PHE A 58 -11.74 -1.24 -15.21
CA PHE A 58 -11.47 -0.18 -16.16
C PHE A 58 -12.63 -0.06 -17.16
N LYS A 59 -13.32 1.09 -17.15
CA LYS A 59 -14.29 1.44 -18.17
C LYS A 59 -13.70 2.52 -19.05
N ARG A 60 -13.14 2.15 -20.19
CA ARG A 60 -12.54 3.11 -21.13
C ARG A 60 -13.59 3.61 -22.14
N PRO A 61 -13.63 4.92 -22.45
CA PRO A 61 -12.78 6.03 -21.97
C PRO A 61 -13.42 6.82 -20.81
N GLU A 62 -14.05 6.15 -19.85
CA GLU A 62 -14.86 6.82 -18.82
C GLU A 62 -14.10 6.95 -17.48
N PHE A 63 -13.88 5.84 -16.79
CA PHE A 63 -13.29 5.84 -15.44
C PHE A 63 -12.70 4.48 -15.04
N ALA A 64 -11.80 4.51 -14.07
CA ALA A 64 -11.33 3.33 -13.36
C ALA A 64 -11.98 3.27 -11.98
N ILE A 65 -12.17 2.05 -11.47
CA ILE A 65 -12.61 1.79 -10.10
C ILE A 65 -11.51 0.97 -9.42
N THR A 66 -11.00 1.47 -8.30
CA THR A 66 -10.26 0.64 -7.33
C THR A 66 -11.22 0.18 -6.25
N GLY A 67 -11.54 -1.10 -6.24
CA GLY A 67 -12.33 -1.76 -5.21
C GLY A 67 -11.44 -2.41 -4.17
N LEU A 68 -11.72 -2.16 -2.89
CA LEU A 68 -10.99 -2.70 -1.74
C LEU A 68 -11.95 -3.54 -0.90
N SER A 69 -11.45 -4.66 -0.39
CA SER A 69 -12.10 -5.44 0.66
C SER A 69 -11.17 -5.52 1.86
N PHE A 70 -11.73 -5.39 3.07
CA PHE A 70 -10.95 -5.32 4.28
C PHE A 70 -11.70 -5.87 5.49
N ASP A 71 -10.93 -6.29 6.49
CA ASP A 71 -11.41 -6.62 7.82
C ASP A 71 -10.91 -5.58 8.82
N VAL A 72 -11.78 -5.20 9.76
CA VAL A 72 -11.51 -4.21 10.80
C VAL A 72 -11.56 -4.89 12.14
N VAL A 73 -10.55 -4.64 12.98
CA VAL A 73 -10.63 -4.88 14.42
C VAL A 73 -10.86 -3.52 15.08
N ASN A 74 -11.99 -3.37 15.75
CA ASN A 74 -12.35 -2.15 16.46
C ASN A 74 -11.69 -2.11 17.84
N LYS A 75 -11.61 -0.92 18.42
CA LYS A 75 -11.02 -0.70 19.76
C LYS A 75 -11.71 -1.47 20.89
N ASP A 76 -12.97 -1.85 20.69
CA ASP A 76 -13.76 -2.68 21.61
C ASP A 76 -13.55 -4.20 21.41
N GLY A 77 -12.66 -4.59 20.49
CA GLY A 77 -12.41 -5.97 20.12
C GLY A 77 -13.41 -6.54 19.11
N GLY A 78 -14.41 -5.77 18.70
CA GLY A 78 -15.35 -6.14 17.65
C GLY A 78 -14.65 -6.33 16.31
N ARG A 79 -15.14 -7.25 15.49
CA ARG A 79 -14.64 -7.51 14.14
C ARG A 79 -15.73 -7.30 13.10
N SER A 80 -15.39 -6.63 12.01
CA SER A 80 -16.30 -6.41 10.89
C SER A 80 -15.55 -6.39 9.57
N SER A 81 -16.14 -6.98 8.54
CA SER A 81 -15.64 -6.84 7.16
C SER A 81 -16.33 -5.67 6.47
N GLY A 82 -15.61 -5.00 5.58
CA GLY A 82 -16.11 -3.88 4.80
C GLY A 82 -15.55 -3.84 3.38
N ARG A 83 -16.17 -2.99 2.56
CA ARG A 83 -15.71 -2.74 1.18
C ARG A 83 -15.71 -1.25 0.89
N SER A 84 -14.76 -0.80 0.10
CA SER A 84 -14.75 0.55 -0.45
C SER A 84 -14.43 0.55 -1.93
N ALA A 85 -14.82 1.62 -2.63
CA ALA A 85 -14.50 1.80 -4.03
C ALA A 85 -14.19 3.27 -4.31
N CYS A 86 -13.08 3.53 -5.00
CA CYS A 86 -12.69 4.87 -5.45
C CYS A 86 -12.71 4.94 -6.97
N HIS A 87 -13.32 5.99 -7.51
CA HIS A 87 -13.52 6.18 -8.96
C HIS A 87 -12.62 7.29 -9.48
N TYR A 88 -11.86 7.01 -10.53
CA TYR A 88 -10.86 7.91 -11.12
C TYR A 88 -11.22 8.22 -12.56
N ALA A 89 -11.27 9.51 -12.91
CA ALA A 89 -11.62 9.94 -14.26
C ALA A 89 -10.51 9.56 -15.24
N TYR A 90 -10.87 9.23 -16.48
CA TYR A 90 -9.89 9.04 -17.54
C TYR A 90 -9.22 10.39 -17.89
N GLU A 91 -7.88 10.45 -17.93
CA GLU A 91 -7.13 11.70 -18.16
C GLU A 91 -6.17 11.66 -19.36
N THR A 92 -5.72 10.48 -19.81
CA THR A 92 -4.75 10.38 -20.91
C THR A 92 -5.45 10.18 -22.25
N LEU A 93 -5.04 10.87 -23.30
CA LEU A 93 -5.50 10.59 -24.67
C LEU A 93 -4.65 9.53 -25.40
N ASP A 94 -3.49 9.16 -24.85
CA ASP A 94 -2.48 8.37 -25.56
C ASP A 94 -2.32 6.94 -24.99
N GLU A 95 -2.58 5.94 -25.83
CA GLU A 95 -2.25 4.54 -25.55
C GLU A 95 -0.75 4.31 -25.75
N THR A 96 0.03 4.54 -24.69
CA THR A 96 1.47 4.23 -24.67
C THR A 96 1.72 2.82 -24.15
N ALA A 97 2.91 2.25 -24.40
CA ALA A 97 3.32 0.98 -23.82
C ALA A 97 3.20 0.94 -22.27
N VAL A 98 3.30 2.10 -21.62
CA VAL A 98 3.11 2.25 -20.16
C VAL A 98 1.65 2.01 -19.76
N THR A 99 0.68 2.54 -20.51
CA THR A 99 -0.76 2.33 -20.23
C THR A 99 -1.21 0.89 -20.47
N LEU A 100 -0.53 0.16 -21.36
CA LEU A 100 -0.76 -1.28 -21.55
C LEU A 100 -0.24 -2.11 -20.37
N ALA A 101 0.92 -1.71 -19.80
CA ALA A 101 1.52 -2.40 -18.66
C ALA A 101 0.86 -2.05 -17.32
N ASN A 102 0.46 -0.79 -17.12
CA ASN A 102 -0.28 -0.34 -15.94
C ASN A 102 -1.48 0.53 -16.37
N PRO A 103 -2.66 -0.08 -16.57
CA PRO A 103 -3.83 0.65 -17.06
C PRO A 103 -4.32 1.76 -16.14
N LEU A 104 -4.04 1.71 -14.83
CA LEU A 104 -4.43 2.78 -13.91
C LEU A 104 -3.74 4.11 -14.27
N THR A 105 -2.57 4.08 -14.95
CA THR A 105 -1.81 5.29 -15.29
C THR A 105 -2.53 6.22 -16.26
N ALA A 106 -3.55 5.71 -16.95
CA ALA A 106 -4.39 6.48 -17.84
C ALA A 106 -5.43 7.36 -17.11
N TYR A 107 -5.53 7.26 -15.79
CA TYR A 107 -6.58 7.87 -14.98
C TYR A 107 -6.03 8.86 -13.95
N ALA A 108 -6.89 9.78 -13.54
CA ALA A 108 -6.64 10.77 -12.50
C ALA A 108 -6.08 10.15 -11.23
N ASN A 109 -5.17 10.88 -10.56
CA ASN A 109 -4.64 10.44 -9.28
C ASN A 109 -5.60 10.71 -8.11
N LEU A 110 -6.58 11.60 -8.29
CA LEU A 110 -7.61 11.92 -7.30
C LEU A 110 -8.94 11.30 -7.70
N PRO A 111 -9.69 10.70 -6.76
CA PRO A 111 -11.00 10.15 -7.08
C PRO A 111 -12.03 11.28 -7.22
N PHE A 112 -12.96 11.13 -8.16
CA PHE A 112 -14.12 12.02 -8.29
C PHE A 112 -15.36 11.46 -7.56
N ALA A 113 -15.36 10.17 -7.23
CA ALA A 113 -16.41 9.55 -6.42
C ALA A 113 -15.83 8.43 -5.54
N MET A 114 -16.46 8.19 -4.39
CA MET A 114 -16.09 7.11 -3.48
C MET A 114 -17.32 6.52 -2.81
N THR A 115 -17.30 5.20 -2.60
CA THR A 115 -18.28 4.50 -1.76
C THR A 115 -17.58 3.75 -0.62
N ILE A 116 -18.24 3.66 0.54
CA ILE A 116 -17.85 2.77 1.64
C ILE A 116 -19.07 2.00 2.12
N ASP A 117 -18.98 0.67 2.17
CA ASP A 117 -20.07 -0.25 2.53
C ASP A 117 -21.39 0.05 1.78
N GLY A 118 -21.26 0.37 0.48
CA GLY A 118 -22.39 0.71 -0.39
C GLY A 118 -22.93 2.14 -0.26
N ARG A 119 -22.45 2.93 0.72
CA ARG A 119 -22.81 4.34 0.87
C ARG A 119 -21.89 5.20 0.01
N ALA A 120 -22.48 5.94 -0.93
CA ALA A 120 -21.76 6.99 -1.67
C ALA A 120 -21.49 8.19 -0.77
N LEU A 121 -20.26 8.72 -0.85
CA LEU A 121 -19.91 10.00 -0.26
C LEU A 121 -20.48 11.13 -1.12
N SER A 122 -20.96 12.20 -0.48
CA SER A 122 -21.22 13.46 -1.18
C SER A 122 -19.92 14.11 -1.66
N ASP A 123 -20.01 14.96 -2.68
CA ASP A 123 -18.85 15.69 -3.22
C ASP A 123 -18.13 16.50 -2.14
N ALA A 124 -18.88 17.11 -1.21
CA ALA A 124 -18.33 17.90 -0.11
C ALA A 124 -17.58 17.02 0.91
N GLU A 125 -18.12 15.85 1.25
CA GLU A 125 -17.44 14.87 2.12
C GLU A 125 -16.15 14.37 1.45
N LEU A 126 -16.21 13.99 0.18
CA LEU A 126 -15.05 13.49 -0.56
C LEU A 126 -13.96 14.56 -0.68
N LEU A 127 -14.31 15.78 -1.06
CA LEU A 127 -13.36 16.90 -1.16
C LEU A 127 -12.68 17.17 0.18
N THR A 128 -13.45 17.14 1.27
CA THR A 128 -12.90 17.33 2.62
C THR A 128 -11.89 16.21 2.95
N LEU A 129 -12.25 14.96 2.67
CA LEU A 129 -11.41 13.79 2.93
C LEU A 129 -10.09 13.84 2.13
N VAL A 130 -10.18 14.16 0.84
CA VAL A 130 -9.02 14.30 -0.05
C VAL A 130 -8.10 15.43 0.42
N ASN A 131 -8.66 16.58 0.77
CA ASN A 131 -7.87 17.72 1.24
C ASN A 131 -7.12 17.40 2.54
N GLU A 132 -7.77 16.75 3.51
CA GLU A 132 -7.11 16.36 4.76
C GLU A 132 -6.01 15.33 4.54
N GLU A 133 -6.22 14.40 3.62
CA GLU A 133 -5.21 13.41 3.26
C GLU A 133 -4.01 14.04 2.54
N GLN A 134 -4.23 14.97 1.60
CA GLN A 134 -3.15 15.70 0.95
C GLN A 134 -2.33 16.54 1.95
N LYS A 135 -3.00 17.21 2.90
CA LYS A 135 -2.30 17.92 3.99
C LYS A 135 -1.47 16.96 4.84
N ARG A 136 -2.01 15.78 5.18
CA ARG A 136 -1.29 14.76 5.97
C ARG A 136 -0.04 14.27 5.24
N LEU A 137 -0.15 13.99 3.94
CA LEU A 137 0.99 13.59 3.11
C LEU A 137 2.04 14.70 3.03
N GLY A 138 1.63 15.96 2.82
CA GLY A 138 2.53 17.11 2.81
C GLY A 138 3.31 17.26 4.12
N ARG A 139 2.64 17.15 5.28
CA ARG A 139 3.30 17.19 6.59
C ARG A 139 4.32 16.06 6.78
N LYS A 140 4.02 14.86 6.29
CA LYS A 140 4.93 13.71 6.36
C LYS A 140 6.22 13.97 5.58
N VAL A 141 6.12 14.54 4.38
CA VAL A 141 7.28 14.89 3.56
C VAL A 141 8.18 15.90 4.27
N ILE A 142 7.60 16.96 4.82
CA ILE A 142 8.35 17.99 5.57
C ILE A 142 9.07 17.36 6.77
N GLY A 143 8.37 16.55 7.57
CA GLY A 143 8.97 15.88 8.73
C GLY A 143 10.14 14.96 8.37
N SER A 144 10.02 14.20 7.28
CA SER A 144 11.12 13.36 6.79
C SER A 144 12.33 14.17 6.34
N MET A 145 12.12 15.34 5.72
CA MET A 145 13.21 16.24 5.34
C MET A 145 13.92 16.83 6.56
N GLU A 146 13.17 17.27 7.57
CA GLU A 146 13.73 17.79 8.83
C GLU A 146 14.57 16.73 9.56
N GLN A 147 14.08 15.49 9.61
CA GLN A 147 14.82 14.38 10.21
C GLN A 147 16.12 14.09 9.45
N GLY A 148 16.07 14.02 8.12
CA GLY A 148 17.26 13.81 7.30
C GLY A 148 18.32 14.90 7.49
N ALA A 149 17.89 16.16 7.63
CA ALA A 149 18.78 17.28 7.91
C ALA A 149 19.45 17.17 9.29
N ARG A 150 18.71 16.76 10.33
CA ARG A 150 19.25 16.52 11.68
C ARG A 150 20.27 15.38 11.69
N ASP A 151 19.93 14.26 11.07
CA ASP A 151 20.81 13.08 10.99
C ASP A 151 22.13 13.40 10.27
N MET A 152 22.08 14.22 9.21
CA MET A 152 23.28 14.70 8.51
C MET A 152 24.14 15.60 9.41
N ALA A 153 23.52 16.55 10.12
CA ALA A 153 24.25 17.42 11.05
C ALA A 153 24.95 16.64 12.16
N ASP A 154 24.30 15.62 12.71
CA ASP A 154 24.87 14.77 13.76
C ASP A 154 26.02 13.90 13.24
N ARG A 155 25.93 13.37 12.01
CA ARG A 155 27.05 12.65 11.36
C ARG A 155 28.26 13.54 11.15
N VAL A 156 28.05 14.79 10.72
CA VAL A 156 29.14 15.78 10.57
C VAL A 156 29.80 16.07 11.92
N ARG A 157 29.00 16.28 12.98
CA ARG A 157 29.52 16.50 14.34
C ARG A 157 30.31 15.30 14.86
N ALA A 158 29.86 14.08 14.59
CA ALA A 158 30.54 12.85 15.01
C ALA A 158 31.82 12.57 14.22
N GLY A 159 31.89 12.99 12.94
CA GLY A 159 33.05 12.76 12.06
C GLY A 159 34.19 13.79 12.21
N ILE A 160 33.93 14.98 12.77
CA ILE A 160 34.93 16.04 12.98
C ILE A 160 35.70 15.85 14.32
N GLY A 161 35.39 14.81 15.10
CA GLY A 161 36.02 14.50 16.38
C GLY A 161 37.21 13.52 16.34
N GLN A 162 37.77 13.20 15.17
CA GLN A 162 38.97 12.35 15.00
C GLN A 162 40.13 13.13 14.39
#